data_AF-A0A1H8GJY7-F1
#
_entry.id   AF-A0A1H8GJY7-F1
#
_cell.length_a   1.000
_cell.length_b   1.000
_cell.length_c   1.000
_cell.angle_alpha   90.00
_cell.angle_beta   90.00
_cell.angle_gamma   90.00
#
_symmetry.space_group_name_H-M   'P 1'
#
loop_
_entity.id
_entity.type
_entity.pdbx_description
1 polymer ?
#
loop_
_entity_poly.entity_id
_entity_poly.type
_entity_poly.pdbx_seq_one_letter_code
_entity_poly.pdbx_strand_id
1 'polypeptide(L)'
;MPNYLNNSNEKSVFLYVRGDDYSALSFDKRFNAQEVYEDMISKGETSRTIDDDYDYMDIDIVEFDKVDHKFLDWIKSNLCDYDQLKDRDIFEVKPVKSS
;
A
#
# COMPACT_ATOMS: atom_id res chain seq x y z
N MET A 1 -30.42 -15.83 -17.28
CA MET A 1 -29.03 -15.37 -17.50
C MET A 1 -28.68 -14.41 -16.37
N PRO A 2 -27.58 -14.62 -15.62
CA PRO A 2 -27.21 -13.66 -14.58
C PRO A 2 -26.67 -12.38 -15.22
N ASN A 3 -27.18 -11.24 -14.77
CA ASN A 3 -26.74 -9.90 -15.17
C ASN A 3 -25.42 -9.59 -14.46
N TYR A 4 -24.31 -9.51 -15.20
CA TYR A 4 -22.99 -9.09 -14.70
C TYR A 4 -22.81 -7.55 -14.69
N LEU A 5 -23.91 -6.80 -14.60
CA LEU A 5 -23.89 -5.33 -14.61
C LEU A 5 -23.97 -4.82 -13.17
N ASN A 6 -22.84 -4.89 -12.48
CA ASN A 6 -22.43 -3.99 -11.40
C ASN A 6 -20.93 -4.17 -11.17
N ASN A 7 -20.13 -3.92 -12.21
CA ASN A 7 -18.71 -3.63 -12.01
C ASN A 7 -18.61 -2.17 -11.57
N SER A 8 -18.75 -1.91 -10.28
CA SER A 8 -17.89 -0.89 -9.71
C SER A 8 -16.47 -1.43 -9.88
N ASN A 9 -15.70 -0.86 -10.81
CA ASN A 9 -14.25 -1.07 -10.89
C ASN A 9 -13.63 -0.48 -9.62
N GLU A 10 -13.81 -1.15 -8.49
CA GLU A 10 -13.14 -0.81 -7.25
C GLU A 10 -11.70 -1.26 -7.40
N LYS A 11 -10.88 -0.34 -7.89
CA LYS A 11 -9.43 -0.51 -7.95
C LYS A 11 -8.92 -0.92 -6.57
N SER A 12 -8.03 -1.90 -6.54
CA SER A 12 -7.23 -2.20 -5.35
C SER A 12 -6.11 -1.17 -5.26
N VAL A 13 -6.05 -0.44 -4.14
CA VAL A 13 -5.07 0.62 -3.92
C VAL A 13 -4.13 0.17 -2.81
N PHE A 14 -2.85 0.40 -3.01
CA PHE A 14 -1.82 0.08 -2.03
C PHE A 14 -0.87 1.26 -1.85
N LEU A 15 -0.29 1.35 -0.66
CA LEU A 15 0.93 2.10 -0.44
C LEU A 15 2.11 1.14 -0.63
N TYR A 16 2.95 1.38 -1.63
CA TYR A 16 4.22 0.70 -1.78
C TYR A 16 5.29 1.45 -1.00
N VAL A 17 5.71 0.86 0.11
CA VAL A 17 6.71 1.43 1.02
C VAL A 17 8.04 0.72 0.78
N ARG A 18 9.11 1.50 0.67
CA ARG A 18 10.49 1.02 0.51
C ARG A 18 11.46 2.02 1.13
N GLY A 19 12.68 1.60 1.39
CA GLY A 19 13.73 2.51 1.83
C GLY A 19 14.98 1.75 2.25
N ASP A 20 15.56 2.21 3.34
CA ASP A 20 16.66 1.56 4.04
C ASP A 20 16.21 0.26 4.76
N ASP A 21 17.14 -0.34 5.48
CA ASP A 21 16.89 -1.55 6.26
C ASP A 21 15.69 -1.33 7.21
N TYR A 22 14.74 -2.26 7.17
CA TYR A 22 13.52 -2.27 7.98
C TYR A 22 12.50 -1.16 7.69
N SER A 23 12.62 -0.36 6.62
CA SER A 23 11.70 0.76 6.36
C SER A 23 10.22 0.36 6.33
N ALA A 24 9.85 -0.74 5.66
CA ALA A 24 8.47 -1.22 5.63
C ALA A 24 7.99 -1.71 7.00
N LEU A 25 8.85 -2.39 7.76
CA LEU A 25 8.56 -2.83 9.12
C LEU A 25 8.40 -1.64 10.09
N SER A 26 9.25 -0.61 9.96
CA SER A 26 9.14 0.64 10.72
C SER A 26 7.86 1.36 10.37
N PHE A 27 7.47 1.38 9.09
CA PHE A 27 6.23 1.97 8.64
C PHE A 27 5.01 1.31 9.30
N ASP A 28 4.91 -0.01 9.24
CA ASP A 28 3.80 -0.80 9.82
C ASP A 28 3.66 -0.59 11.34
N LYS A 29 4.78 -0.35 12.03
CA LYS A 29 4.80 -0.08 13.48
C LYS A 29 4.41 1.35 13.84
N ARG A 30 4.75 2.33 13.00
CA ARG A 30 4.68 3.76 13.32
C ARG A 30 3.44 4.45 12.74
N PHE A 31 2.95 3.99 11.60
CA PHE A 31 1.93 4.68 10.84
C PHE A 31 0.70 3.81 10.59
N ASN A 32 -0.45 4.46 10.45
CA ASN A 32 -1.63 3.84 9.88
C ASN A 32 -1.63 4.08 8.37
N ALA A 33 -1.53 3.02 7.56
CA ALA A 33 -1.48 3.12 6.11
C ALA A 33 -2.69 3.88 5.52
N GLN A 34 -3.88 3.70 6.08
CA GLN A 34 -5.09 4.39 5.62
C GLN A 34 -5.00 5.89 5.87
N GLU A 35 -4.54 6.31 7.05
CA GLU A 35 -4.40 7.75 7.39
C GLU A 35 -3.32 8.43 6.53
N VAL A 36 -2.21 7.74 6.27
CA VAL A 36 -1.15 8.24 5.37
C VAL A 36 -1.70 8.41 3.95
N TYR A 37 -2.43 7.41 3.44
CA TYR A 37 -3.05 7.48 2.12
C TYR A 37 -4.06 8.64 2.02
N GLU A 38 -4.95 8.79 2.99
CA GLU A 38 -5.94 9.87 3.00
C GLU A 38 -5.28 11.25 3.03
N ASP A 39 -4.24 11.42 3.84
CA ASP A 39 -3.45 12.66 3.89
C ASP A 39 -2.73 12.95 2.56
N MET A 40 -2.10 11.94 1.92
CA MET A 40 -1.49 12.09 0.59
C MET A 40 -2.53 12.53 -0.45
N ILE A 41 -3.70 11.88 -0.50
CA ILE A 41 -4.76 12.25 -1.43
C ILE A 41 -5.25 13.68 -1.18
N SER A 42 -5.43 14.07 0.09
CA SER A 42 -5.87 15.43 0.44
C SER A 42 -4.90 16.53 -0.03
N LYS A 43 -3.61 16.18 -0.18
CA LYS A 43 -2.54 17.06 -0.66
C LYS A 43 -2.29 16.93 -2.17
N GLY A 44 -2.98 16.03 -2.86
CA GLY A 44 -2.76 15.72 -4.27
C GLY A 44 -1.44 15.00 -4.55
N GLU A 45 -0.90 14.30 -3.56
CA GLU A 45 0.35 13.55 -3.66
C GLU A 45 0.09 12.13 -4.18
N THR A 46 0.97 11.64 -5.06
CA THR A 46 1.00 10.23 -5.48
C THR A 46 2.24 9.49 -4.95
N SER A 47 3.23 10.25 -4.48
CA SER A 47 4.48 9.77 -3.88
C SER A 47 4.85 10.66 -2.71
N ARG A 48 5.42 10.09 -1.66
CA ARG A 48 5.91 10.80 -0.48
C ARG A 48 7.21 10.18 0.01
N THR A 49 8.17 11.02 0.35
CA THR A 49 9.36 10.61 1.08
C THR A 49 9.24 11.08 2.52
N ILE A 50 9.51 10.18 3.47
CA ILE A 50 9.74 10.50 4.87
C ILE A 50 11.25 10.34 5.08
N ASP A 51 11.89 11.45 5.45
CA ASP A 51 13.32 11.53 5.73
C ASP A 51 13.44 12.26 7.07
N ASP A 52 13.55 11.49 8.14
CA ASP A 52 13.82 11.98 9.50
C ASP A 52 15.18 11.44 10.00
N ASP A 53 15.67 11.94 11.14
CA ASP A 53 16.98 11.56 11.68
C ASP A 53 17.14 10.04 11.92
N TYR A 54 16.05 9.27 11.91
CA TYR A 54 16.01 7.85 12.24
C TYR A 54 15.47 6.95 11.13
N ASP A 55 14.63 7.46 10.23
CA ASP A 55 13.99 6.69 9.16
C ASP A 55 14.06 7.42 7.82
N TYR A 56 14.46 6.66 6.79
CA TYR A 56 14.28 7.01 5.39
C TYR A 56 13.32 6.01 4.73
N MET A 57 12.22 6.50 4.16
CA MET A 57 11.29 5.68 3.39
C MET A 57 10.57 6.47 2.30
N ASP A 58 10.46 5.86 1.13
CA ASP A 58 9.62 6.29 0.02
C ASP A 58 8.31 5.51 0.02
N ILE A 59 7.21 6.23 -0.23
CA ILE A 59 5.84 5.71 -0.24
C ILE A 59 5.19 6.13 -1.55
N ASP A 60 4.77 5.17 -2.36
CA ASP A 60 4.01 5.44 -3.59
C ASP A 60 2.59 4.87 -3.51
N ILE A 61 1.63 5.63 -4.02
CA ILE A 61 0.27 5.13 -4.26
C ILE A 61 0.29 4.33 -5.55
N VAL A 62 -0.02 3.04 -5.46
CA VAL A 62 -0.13 2.14 -6.61
C VAL A 62 -1.54 1.59 -6.71
N GLU A 63 -2.08 1.58 -7.93
CA GLU A 63 -3.45 1.14 -8.21
C GLU A 63 -3.46 -0.04 -9.18
N PHE A 64 -4.28 -1.04 -8.88
CA PHE A 64 -4.54 -2.20 -9.72
C PHE A 64 -6.05 -2.36 -9.93
N ASP A 65 -6.49 -3.02 -10.99
CA ASP A 65 -7.92 -3.21 -11.26
C ASP A 65 -8.62 -4.00 -10.15
N LYS A 66 -8.24 -5.25 -9.94
CA LYS A 66 -8.74 -6.09 -8.84
C LYS A 66 -7.67 -7.07 -8.42
N VAL A 67 -7.26 -6.99 -7.16
CA VAL A 67 -6.35 -7.93 -6.53
C VAL A 67 -7.13 -8.78 -5.53
N ASP A 68 -6.89 -10.09 -5.52
CA ASP A 68 -7.42 -10.99 -4.50
C ASP A 68 -6.51 -10.94 -3.27
N HIS A 69 -6.99 -10.34 -2.17
CA HIS A 69 -6.25 -10.22 -0.91
C HIS A 69 -5.77 -11.59 -0.40
N LYS A 70 -6.54 -12.67 -0.56
CA LYS A 70 -6.13 -14.00 -0.09
C LYS A 70 -4.95 -14.53 -0.88
N PHE A 71 -4.93 -14.26 -2.18
CA PHE A 71 -3.82 -14.64 -3.04
C PHE A 71 -2.56 -13.82 -2.70
N LEU A 72 -2.74 -12.52 -2.43
CA LEU A 72 -1.64 -11.65 -2.01
C LEU A 72 -1.02 -12.10 -0.67
N ASP A 73 -1.84 -12.34 0.34
CA ASP A 73 -1.40 -12.85 1.64
C ASP A 73 -0.66 -14.19 1.50
N TRP A 74 -1.17 -15.05 0.61
CA TRP A 74 -0.52 -16.33 0.31
C TRP A 74 0.85 -16.14 -0.36
N ILE A 75 0.97 -15.23 -1.34
CA ILE A 75 2.28 -14.91 -1.96
C ILE A 75 3.25 -14.42 -0.89
N LYS A 76 2.87 -13.41 -0.10
CA LYS A 76 3.75 -12.83 0.91
C LYS A 76 4.23 -13.89 1.92
N SER A 77 3.34 -14.82 2.29
CA SER A 77 3.66 -15.85 3.29
C SER A 77 4.45 -17.04 2.75
N ASN A 78 4.40 -17.32 1.44
CA ASN A 78 4.94 -18.57 0.89
C ASN A 78 6.06 -18.37 -0.14
N LEU A 79 6.12 -17.20 -0.79
CA LEU A 79 7.04 -16.95 -1.90
C LEU A 79 8.00 -15.77 -1.66
N CYS A 80 7.71 -14.91 -0.69
CA CYS A 80 8.55 -13.76 -0.37
C CYS A 80 9.47 -14.04 0.83
N ASP A 81 10.69 -13.54 0.77
CA ASP A 81 11.63 -13.58 1.88
C ASP A 81 11.25 -12.51 2.93
N TYR A 82 11.22 -12.90 4.20
CA TYR A 82 10.97 -11.98 5.31
C TYR A 82 12.00 -10.85 5.34
N ASP A 83 13.25 -11.14 5.01
CA ASP A 83 14.31 -10.12 4.97
C ASP A 83 14.06 -9.08 3.87
N GLN A 84 13.33 -9.42 2.81
CA GLN A 84 12.92 -8.45 1.80
C GLN A 84 11.67 -7.68 2.24
N LEU A 85 10.70 -8.37 2.84
CA LEU A 85 9.42 -7.77 3.25
C LEU A 85 9.58 -6.73 4.36
N LYS A 86 10.60 -6.85 5.22
CA LYS A 86 10.87 -5.85 6.26
C LYS A 86 11.39 -4.52 5.67
N ASP A 87 12.07 -4.56 4.53
CA ASP A 87 12.65 -3.37 3.89
C ASP A 87 11.66 -2.73 2.91
N ARG A 88 10.87 -3.56 2.21
CA ARG A 88 9.86 -3.11 1.26
C ARG A 88 8.60 -3.97 1.31
N ASP A 89 7.43 -3.34 1.35
CA ASP A 89 6.16 -4.04 1.29
C ASP A 89 5.05 -3.15 0.71
N ILE A 90 3.92 -3.78 0.38
CA ILE A 90 2.69 -3.09 0.01
C ILE A 90 1.64 -3.18 1.11
N PHE A 91 0.99 -2.07 1.39
CA PHE A 91 -0.07 -1.96 2.40
C PHE A 91 -1.38 -1.62 1.71
N GLU A 92 -2.36 -2.52 1.77
CA GLU A 92 -3.67 -2.31 1.15
C GLU A 92 -4.44 -1.21 1.88
N VAL A 93 -5.05 -0.30 1.13
CA VAL A 93 -5.86 0.81 1.63
C VAL A 93 -7.20 0.87 0.90
N LYS A 94 -8.20 1.47 1.54
CA LYS A 94 -9.52 1.68 0.95
C LYS A 94 -9.48 2.96 0.11
N PRO A 95 -9.82 2.88 -1.20
CA PRO A 95 -9.85 4.05 -2.06
C PRO A 95 -10.80 5.13 -1.51
N VAL A 96 -10.33 6.38 -1.43
CA VAL A 96 -11.22 7.52 -1.18
C VAL A 96 -11.90 7.90 -2.49
N LYS A 97 -13.22 8.05 -2.47
CA LYS A 97 -13.96 8.60 -3.63
C LYS A 97 -13.57 10.06 -3.80
N SER A 98 -12.87 10.37 -4.89
CA SER A 98 -12.71 11.76 -5.33
C SER A 98 -14.12 12.33 -5.53
N SER A 99 -14.47 13.34 -4.71
CA SER A 99 -15.76 14.03 -4.78
C SER A 99 -15.81 14.99 -5.95
#